data_AF-A0A1G3ZTR2-F1
#
_entry.id   AF-A0A1G3ZTR2-F1
#
_cell.length_a   1.000
_cell.length_b   1.000
_cell.length_c   1.000
_cell.angle_alpha   90.00
_cell.angle_beta   90.00
_cell.angle_gamma   90.00
#
_symmetry.space_group_name_H-M   'P 1'
#
loop_
_entity.id
_entity.type
_entity.pdbx_description
1 polymer ?
#
loop_
_entity_poly.entity_id
_entity_poly.type
_entity_poly.pdbx_seq_one_letter_code
_entity_poly.pdbx_strand_id
1 'polypeptide(L)'
;METPDRLSQEKPAVDAAAIERLREIGDGDVAFLKDVFSAFETDTAKRLVAMRETLTAGDFTGLKRAAHTVKGSGLNVGASNLAASCLQLEQLAGSGKLEGAAELIARIEEEFKRVVAELSGFAQG
;
A
#
# COMPACT_ATOMS: atom_id res chain seq x y z
N MET A 1 8.27 31.44 -22.63
CA MET A 1 8.58 30.92 -21.28
C MET A 1 7.26 30.49 -20.69
N GLU A 2 6.88 29.24 -20.98
CA GLU A 2 5.64 28.64 -20.50
C GLU A 2 6.07 27.39 -19.75
N THR A 3 5.97 27.42 -18.42
CA THR A 3 6.08 26.24 -17.59
C THR A 3 4.81 25.43 -17.78
N PRO A 4 4.87 24.19 -18.31
CA PRO A 4 3.72 23.31 -18.18
C PRO A 4 3.62 22.92 -16.71
N ASP A 5 2.57 23.42 -16.07
CA ASP A 5 2.06 22.94 -14.79
C ASP A 5 1.77 21.43 -14.93
N ARG A 6 2.71 20.60 -14.43
CA ARG A 6 2.66 19.13 -14.49
C ARG A 6 1.90 18.54 -13.29
N LEU A 7 0.81 19.17 -12.85
CA LEU A 7 -0.04 18.57 -11.84
C LEU A 7 -0.89 17.44 -12.47
N SER A 8 -0.40 16.21 -12.29
CA SER A 8 -1.24 15.08 -11.84
C SER A 8 -2.23 14.46 -12.85
N GLN A 9 -1.75 13.96 -13.99
CA GLN A 9 -2.40 12.82 -14.66
C GLN A 9 -1.90 11.49 -14.06
N GLU A 10 -1.83 11.42 -12.73
CA GLU A 10 -1.51 10.18 -12.02
C GLU A 10 -2.80 9.39 -11.82
N LYS A 11 -2.78 8.12 -12.22
CA LYS A 11 -3.86 7.18 -11.94
C LYS A 11 -4.13 7.20 -10.42
N PRO A 12 -5.41 7.20 -9.98
CA PRO A 12 -5.74 7.21 -8.57
C PRO A 12 -5.04 6.03 -7.88
N ALA A 13 -4.42 6.32 -6.73
CA ALA A 13 -3.76 5.32 -5.90
C ALA A 13 -4.76 4.32 -5.32
N VAL A 14 -6.03 4.74 -5.21
CA VAL A 14 -7.12 3.97 -4.62
C VAL A 14 -8.31 3.87 -5.58
N ASP A 15 -8.87 2.66 -5.73
CA ASP A 15 -10.11 2.45 -6.47
C ASP A 15 -11.32 2.93 -5.66
N ALA A 16 -12.02 3.96 -6.15
CA ALA A 16 -13.20 4.52 -5.47
C ALA A 16 -14.33 3.49 -5.29
N ALA A 17 -14.47 2.52 -6.19
CA ALA A 17 -15.48 1.47 -6.04
C ALA A 17 -15.13 0.49 -4.90
N ALA A 18 -13.84 0.30 -4.57
CA ALA A 18 -13.46 -0.43 -3.36
C ALA A 18 -13.86 0.34 -2.09
N ILE A 19 -13.72 1.67 -2.11
CA ILE A 19 -14.14 2.52 -0.99
C ILE A 19 -15.65 2.48 -0.79
N GLU A 20 -16.43 2.55 -1.87
CA GLU A 20 -17.89 2.42 -1.79
C GLU A 20 -18.30 1.06 -1.21
N ARG A 21 -17.67 -0.04 -1.65
CA ARG A 21 -17.93 -1.37 -1.05
C ARG A 21 -17.64 -1.42 0.44
N LEU A 22 -16.54 -0.81 0.89
CA LEU A 22 -16.22 -0.71 2.33
C LEU A 22 -17.26 0.11 3.08
N ARG A 23 -17.77 1.19 2.47
CA ARG A 23 -18.85 1.99 3.02
C ARG A 23 -20.16 1.21 3.13
N GLU A 24 -20.51 0.43 2.11
CA GLU A 24 -21.68 -0.45 2.13
C GLU A 24 -21.58 -1.52 3.23
N ILE A 25 -20.39 -2.11 3.44
CA ILE A 25 -20.15 -3.06 4.55
C ILE A 25 -20.39 -2.39 5.91
N GLY A 26 -20.05 -1.11 6.04
CA GLY A 26 -20.30 -0.31 7.24
C GLY A 26 -21.71 0.27 7.33
N ASP A 27 -22.65 -0.10 6.44
CA ASP A 27 -24.00 0.48 6.36
C ASP A 27 -23.99 2.02 6.21
N GLY A 28 -22.96 2.56 5.55
CA GLY A 28 -22.78 4.00 5.40
C GLY A 28 -22.07 4.68 6.57
N ASP A 29 -21.66 3.95 7.62
CA ASP A 29 -21.02 4.50 8.81
C ASP A 29 -19.60 5.02 8.51
N VAL A 30 -19.44 6.33 8.65
CA VAL A 30 -18.15 7.01 8.40
C VAL A 30 -17.12 6.67 9.47
N ALA A 31 -17.55 6.36 10.70
CA ALA A 31 -16.64 5.96 11.76
C ALA A 31 -16.01 4.59 11.48
N PHE A 32 -16.79 3.62 11.01
CA PHE A 32 -16.31 2.33 10.53
C PHE A 32 -15.25 2.50 9.44
N LEU A 33 -15.53 3.34 8.42
CA LEU A 33 -14.59 3.56 7.33
C LEU A 33 -13.26 4.17 7.82
N LYS A 34 -13.33 5.11 8.76
CA LYS A 34 -12.14 5.70 9.42
C LYS A 34 -11.35 4.65 10.19
N ASP A 35 -12.01 3.76 10.93
CA ASP A 35 -11.35 2.68 11.67
C ASP A 35 -10.63 1.72 10.72
N VAL A 36 -11.27 1.34 9.61
CA VAL A 36 -10.65 0.50 8.56
C VAL A 36 -9.41 1.16 7.98
N PHE A 37 -9.48 2.45 7.63
CA PHE A 37 -8.33 3.17 7.08
C PHE A 37 -7.19 3.34 8.09
N SER A 38 -7.51 3.67 9.34
CA SER A 38 -6.54 3.79 10.43
C SER A 38 -5.84 2.46 10.73
N ALA A 39 -6.61 1.35 10.73
CA ALA A 39 -6.08 0.01 10.87
C ALA A 39 -5.15 -0.36 9.70
N PHE A 40 -5.56 -0.07 8.47
CA PHE A 40 -4.75 -0.27 7.27
C PHE A 40 -3.43 0.50 7.33
N GLU A 41 -3.47 1.79 7.69
CA GLU A 41 -2.29 2.64 7.79
C GLU A 41 -1.32 2.11 8.86
N THR A 42 -1.84 1.84 10.06
CA THR A 42 -1.04 1.40 11.20
C THR A 42 -0.40 0.02 10.96
N ASP A 43 -1.16 -0.94 10.42
CA ASP A 43 -0.65 -2.29 10.12
C ASP A 43 0.37 -2.25 8.97
N THR A 44 0.08 -1.49 7.90
CA THR A 44 0.99 -1.37 6.75
C THR A 44 2.30 -0.71 7.15
N ALA A 45 2.28 0.36 7.96
CA ALA A 45 3.49 1.02 8.45
C ALA A 45 4.39 0.05 9.23
N LYS A 46 3.82 -0.79 10.10
CA LYS A 46 4.58 -1.83 10.83
C LYS A 46 5.23 -2.83 9.88
N ARG A 47 4.53 -3.22 8.81
CA ARG A 47 5.05 -4.16 7.81
C ARG A 47 6.16 -3.56 6.95
N LEU A 48 6.10 -2.27 6.62
CA LEU A 48 7.18 -1.58 5.91
C LEU A 48 8.48 -1.58 6.73
N VAL A 49 8.38 -1.34 8.04
CA VAL A 49 9.53 -1.49 8.95
C VAL A 49 10.05 -2.92 8.90
N ALA A 50 9.16 -3.92 9.06
CA ALA A 50 9.55 -5.32 9.00
C ALA A 50 10.20 -5.74 7.66
N MET A 51 9.77 -5.18 6.51
CA MET A 51 10.42 -5.41 5.22
C MET A 51 11.88 -4.92 5.23
N ARG A 52 12.15 -3.76 5.81
CA ARG A 52 13.51 -3.19 5.90
C ARG A 52 14.39 -4.01 6.82
N GLU A 53 13.86 -4.43 7.96
CA GLU A 53 14.56 -5.28 8.92
C GLU A 53 14.88 -6.66 8.34
N THR A 54 13.90 -7.32 7.71
CA THR A 54 14.08 -8.64 7.08
C THR A 54 15.03 -8.59 5.89
N LEU A 55 15.00 -7.52 5.09
CA LEU A 55 15.99 -7.28 4.04
C LEU A 55 17.41 -7.18 4.62
N THR A 56 17.58 -6.39 5.69
CA THR A 56 18.89 -6.20 6.35
C THR A 56 19.40 -7.51 6.97
N ALA A 57 18.49 -8.33 7.51
CA ALA A 57 18.81 -9.64 8.09
C ALA A 57 19.00 -10.76 7.05
N GLY A 58 18.74 -10.50 5.76
CA GLY A 58 18.77 -11.54 4.72
C GLY A 58 17.63 -12.57 4.83
N ASP A 59 16.55 -12.24 5.54
CA ASP A 59 15.42 -13.15 5.77
C ASP A 59 14.40 -13.09 4.62
N PHE A 60 14.59 -13.97 3.63
CA PHE A 60 13.67 -14.14 2.51
C PHE A 60 12.24 -14.48 2.94
N THR A 61 12.08 -15.28 4.00
CA THR A 61 10.75 -15.74 4.43
C THR A 61 9.99 -14.62 5.11
N GLY A 62 10.67 -13.87 6.00
CA GLY A 62 10.13 -12.68 6.63
C GLY A 62 9.76 -11.61 5.61
N LEU A 63 10.65 -11.32 4.66
CA LEU A 63 10.41 -10.32 3.62
C LEU A 63 9.21 -10.71 2.74
N LYS A 64 9.16 -11.96 2.29
CA LYS A 64 8.03 -12.50 1.52
C LYS A 64 6.71 -12.38 2.30
N ARG A 65 6.70 -12.73 3.58
CA ARG A 65 5.49 -12.66 4.42
C ARG A 65 5.02 -11.23 4.63
N ALA A 66 5.94 -10.30 4.92
CA ALA A 66 5.61 -8.89 5.08
C ALA A 66 4.97 -8.34 3.79
N ALA A 67 5.58 -8.61 2.63
CA ALA A 67 5.06 -8.22 1.32
C ALA A 67 3.69 -8.83 1.02
N HIS A 68 3.52 -10.13 1.30
CA HIS A 68 2.26 -10.84 1.11
C HIS A 68 1.11 -10.19 1.87
N THR A 69 1.34 -9.79 3.12
CA THR A 69 0.26 -9.21 3.91
C THR A 69 -0.09 -7.79 3.48
N VAL A 70 0.90 -6.94 3.18
CA VAL A 70 0.61 -5.58 2.64
C VAL A 70 -0.14 -5.68 1.31
N LYS A 71 0.19 -6.66 0.45
CA LYS A 71 -0.56 -6.92 -0.78
C LYS A 71 -2.04 -7.15 -0.51
N GLY A 72 -2.37 -8.04 0.43
CA GLY A 72 -3.76 -8.33 0.79
C GLY A 72 -4.49 -7.10 1.34
N SER A 73 -3.86 -6.40 2.28
CA SER A 73 -4.40 -5.17 2.88
C SER A 73 -4.63 -4.09 1.81
N GLY A 74 -3.69 -3.93 0.87
CA GLY A 74 -3.81 -2.98 -0.23
C GLY A 74 -4.99 -3.29 -1.15
N LEU A 75 -5.20 -4.56 -1.51
CA LEU A 75 -6.34 -4.97 -2.33
C LEU A 75 -7.68 -4.68 -1.66
N ASN A 76 -7.78 -4.84 -0.34
CA ASN A 76 -9.01 -4.56 0.40
C ASN A 76 -9.44 -3.09 0.28
N VAL A 77 -8.48 -2.17 0.27
CA VAL A 77 -8.75 -0.73 0.11
C VAL A 77 -8.64 -0.27 -1.35
N GLY A 78 -8.51 -1.18 -2.33
CA GLY A 78 -8.43 -0.81 -3.75
C GLY A 78 -7.07 -0.28 -4.22
N ALA A 79 -6.02 -0.38 -3.40
CA ALA A 79 -4.66 0.07 -3.69
C ALA A 79 -3.89 -0.91 -4.60
N SER A 80 -4.31 -0.99 -5.86
CA SER A 80 -3.81 -1.98 -6.82
C SER A 80 -2.32 -1.85 -7.14
N ASN A 81 -1.80 -0.64 -7.24
CA ASN A 81 -0.37 -0.40 -7.52
C ASN A 81 0.51 -0.83 -6.34
N LEU A 82 0.11 -0.47 -5.11
CA LEU A 82 0.77 -0.93 -3.89
C LEU A 82 0.80 -2.46 -3.82
N ALA A 83 -0.33 -3.11 -4.12
CA ALA A 83 -0.43 -4.57 -4.16
C ALA A 83 0.46 -5.19 -5.23
N ALA A 84 0.57 -4.56 -6.41
CA ALA A 84 1.44 -5.02 -7.49
C ALA A 84 2.93 -4.94 -7.10
N SER A 85 3.38 -3.83 -6.49
CA SER A 85 4.76 -3.71 -6.02
C SER A 85 5.08 -4.71 -4.90
N CYS A 86 4.13 -4.96 -4.00
CA CYS A 86 4.26 -6.00 -2.98
C CYS A 86 4.36 -7.41 -3.59
N LEU A 87 3.60 -7.69 -4.65
CA LEU A 87 3.70 -8.97 -5.36
C LEU A 87 5.09 -9.16 -5.99
N GLN A 88 5.67 -8.11 -6.57
CA GLN A 88 7.03 -8.18 -7.12
C GLN A 88 8.06 -8.49 -6.03
N LEU A 89 7.95 -7.85 -4.85
CA LEU A 89 8.82 -8.13 -3.71
C LEU A 89 8.64 -9.55 -3.16
N GLU A 90 7.39 -10.02 -3.06
CA GLU A 90 7.03 -11.39 -2.66
C GLU A 90 7.67 -12.44 -3.58
N GLN A 91 7.61 -12.21 -4.91
CA GLN A 91 8.20 -13.09 -5.91
C GLN A 91 9.73 -13.07 -5.89
N LEU A 92 10.33 -11.89 -5.71
CA LEU A 92 11.78 -11.72 -5.61
C LEU A 92 12.34 -12.49 -4.41
N ALA A 93 11.76 -12.26 -3.23
CA ALA A 93 12.15 -12.95 -2.01
C ALA A 93 11.86 -14.47 -2.10
N GLY A 94 10.72 -14.85 -2.69
CA GLY A 94 10.36 -16.25 -2.94
C GLY A 94 11.30 -16.99 -3.90
N SER A 95 12.04 -16.26 -4.73
CA SER A 95 13.07 -16.80 -5.63
C SER A 95 14.45 -16.89 -4.97
N GLY A 96 14.57 -16.58 -3.67
CA GLY A 96 15.84 -16.56 -2.95
C GLY A 96 16.77 -15.43 -3.37
N LYS A 97 16.22 -14.29 -3.83
CA LYS A 97 16.99 -13.11 -4.24
C LYS A 97 16.59 -11.88 -3.40
N LEU A 98 17.57 -11.02 -3.15
CA LEU A 98 17.36 -9.71 -2.50
C LEU A 98 17.91 -8.54 -3.33
N GLU A 99 18.63 -8.81 -4.42
CA GLU A 99 19.05 -7.78 -5.36
C GLU A 99 17.82 -7.08 -5.97
N GLY A 100 17.75 -5.75 -5.82
CA GLY A 100 16.60 -4.95 -6.22
C GLY A 100 15.47 -4.88 -5.18
N ALA A 101 15.55 -5.60 -4.06
CA ALA A 101 14.52 -5.54 -3.01
C ALA A 101 14.43 -4.16 -2.36
N ALA A 102 15.56 -3.48 -2.16
CA ALA A 102 15.59 -2.12 -1.59
C ALA A 102 14.82 -1.11 -2.46
N GLU A 103 14.99 -1.18 -3.79
CA GLU A 103 14.27 -0.31 -4.73
C GLU A 103 12.77 -0.62 -4.74
N LEU A 104 12.39 -1.90 -4.66
CA LEU A 104 11.00 -2.29 -4.54
C LEU A 104 10.38 -1.81 -3.22
N ILE A 105 11.08 -1.91 -2.09
CA ILE A 105 10.61 -1.39 -0.80
C ILE A 105 10.40 0.11 -0.87
N ALA A 106 11.35 0.87 -1.45
CA ALA A 106 11.19 2.31 -1.61
C ALA A 106 9.94 2.67 -2.44
N ARG A 107 9.68 1.95 -3.54
CA ARG A 107 8.45 2.13 -4.33
C ARG A 107 7.19 1.80 -3.55
N ILE A 108 7.20 0.74 -2.75
CA ILE A 108 6.08 0.38 -1.87
C ILE A 108 5.85 1.50 -0.83
N GLU A 109 6.90 2.07 -0.24
CA GLU A 109 6.80 3.20 0.69
C GLU A 109 6.22 4.46 0.01
N GLU A 110 6.56 4.72 -1.25
CA GLU A 110 5.99 5.83 -2.03
C GLU A 110 4.51 5.61 -2.35
N GLU A 111 4.15 4.42 -2.86
CA GLU A 111 2.75 4.08 -3.16
C GLU A 111 1.90 4.09 -1.88
N PHE A 112 2.43 3.63 -0.75
CA PHE A 112 1.74 3.68 0.53
C PHE A 112 1.40 5.12 0.95
N LYS A 113 2.34 6.07 0.79
CA LYS A 113 2.07 7.49 1.08
C LYS A 113 0.96 8.05 0.20
N ARG A 114 0.94 7.70 -1.09
CA ARG A 114 -0.12 8.13 -2.03
C ARG A 114 -1.48 7.56 -1.61
N VAL A 115 -1.52 6.29 -1.24
CA VAL A 115 -2.74 5.63 -0.73
C VAL A 115 -3.26 6.33 0.53
N VAL A 116 -2.43 6.57 1.54
CA VAL A 116 -2.85 7.22 2.79
C VAL A 116 -3.39 8.63 2.54
N ALA A 117 -2.75 9.39 1.65
CA ALA A 117 -3.21 10.71 1.27
C ALA A 117 -4.61 10.68 0.62
N GLU A 118 -4.87 9.72 -0.28
CA GLU A 118 -6.19 9.57 -0.90
C GLU A 118 -7.25 9.07 0.09
N LEU A 119 -6.95 8.06 0.91
CA LEU A 119 -7.88 7.54 1.93
C LEU A 119 -8.31 8.62 2.92
N SER A 120 -7.38 9.50 3.31
CA SER A 120 -7.69 10.66 4.16
C SER A 120 -8.73 11.59 3.52
N GLY A 121 -8.70 11.74 2.19
CA GLY A 121 -9.70 12.51 1.44
C GLY A 121 -11.11 11.90 1.53
N PHE A 122 -11.23 10.57 1.44
CA PHE A 122 -12.51 9.87 1.56
C PHE A 122 -13.10 9.91 2.98
N ALA A 123 -12.26 9.94 4.01
CA ALA A 123 -12.70 9.99 5.41
C ALA A 123 -13.24 11.36 5.86
N GLN A 124 -13.04 12.42 5.08
CA GLN A 124 -13.45 13.79 5.39
C GLN A 124 -14.75 14.21 4.69
N GLY A 125 -15.21 13.42 3.70
CA GLY A 125 -16.40 13.69 2.89
C GLY A 125 -17.69 13.05 3.38
#